data_AF-A0A412LF71-F1
#
_entry.id   AF-A0A412LF71-F1
#
_cell.length_a   1.000
_cell.length_b   1.000
_cell.length_c   1.000
_cell.angle_alpha   90.00
_cell.angle_beta   90.00
_cell.angle_gamma   90.00
#
_symmetry.space_group_name_H-M   'P 1'
#
loop_
_entity.id
_entity.type
_entity.pdbx_description
1 polymer ?
#
loop_
_entity_poly.entity_id
_entity_poly.type
_entity_poly.pdbx_seq_one_letter_code
_entity_poly.pdbx_strand_id
1 'polypeptide(L)'
;MMKAVVNEIYSFAKLGKYQGEKDKYIVEGLLDIQADPMIKEEYELGDLTDYKRAANRLQKVKGIDIVIALIPDSIDEDGPYNPFKTIWAKANIPSQMISMKTAELFVRGKSEGNKSKYYLHNIILGILGKTGGIPWIVKDMPGNVDCFVGLDVATVAKGIHYPACSVVFDKYGRLLGFYKPTTPQQGEKITTRILQDIFDQVIFSYEDRYGEMPKNVVIHRDGFSNENDDWYRNYFGAKGIEYSIIEVRKNVSSKLILLQDDKVMNPAMGYCVYNNNKGYLVTTDMKNKKGSPNPILVEKKCGDVSMAHILTQILYLSQLHVGSTHKMRLPITTGYADKICKNRDFVPEGKMDDRLFFL
;
A
#
# COMPACT_ATOMS: atom_id res chain seq x y z
N MET A 1 -29.96 -3.08 -1.06
CA MET A 1 -28.59 -3.03 -1.60
C MET A 1 -27.56 -3.60 -0.65
N MET A 2 -27.35 -3.05 0.55
CA MET A 2 -26.31 -3.53 1.50
C MET A 2 -26.31 -5.05 1.72
N LYS A 3 -27.49 -5.66 1.94
CA LYS A 3 -27.64 -7.12 2.09
C LYS A 3 -27.04 -7.91 0.91
N ALA A 4 -27.25 -7.46 -0.33
CA ALA A 4 -26.71 -8.13 -1.52
C ALA A 4 -25.18 -8.04 -1.54
N VAL A 5 -24.61 -6.88 -1.21
CA VAL A 5 -23.16 -6.67 -1.14
C VAL A 5 -22.51 -7.56 -0.08
N VAL A 6 -23.06 -7.56 1.14
CA VAL A 6 -22.56 -8.40 2.24
C VAL A 6 -22.65 -9.88 1.88
N ASN A 7 -23.77 -10.32 1.30
CA ASN A 7 -23.95 -11.71 0.89
C ASN A 7 -22.95 -12.15 -0.19
N GLU A 8 -22.70 -11.30 -1.20
CA GLU A 8 -21.72 -11.61 -2.24
C GLU A 8 -20.28 -11.66 -1.68
N ILE A 9 -19.92 -10.70 -0.81
CA ILE A 9 -18.61 -10.70 -0.12
C ILE A 9 -18.44 -11.96 0.71
N TYR A 10 -19.43 -12.31 1.53
CA TYR A 10 -19.40 -13.51 2.38
C TYR A 10 -19.34 -14.79 1.55
N SER A 11 -20.18 -14.90 0.53
CA SER A 11 -20.23 -16.08 -0.36
C SER A 11 -18.90 -16.29 -1.07
N PHE A 12 -18.29 -15.21 -1.57
CA PHE A 12 -17.01 -15.25 -2.26
C PHE A 12 -15.87 -15.60 -1.32
N ALA A 13 -15.77 -14.92 -0.18
CA ALA A 13 -14.62 -15.01 0.70
C ALA A 13 -14.64 -16.23 1.62
N LYS A 14 -15.82 -16.62 2.14
CA LYS A 14 -15.96 -17.74 3.07
C LYS A 14 -16.35 -19.03 2.36
N LEU A 15 -17.30 -18.97 1.43
CA LEU A 15 -17.91 -20.17 0.84
C LEU A 15 -17.33 -20.59 -0.52
N GLY A 16 -16.40 -19.82 -1.09
CA GLY A 16 -15.86 -20.11 -2.43
C GLY A 16 -16.91 -20.05 -3.55
N LYS A 17 -17.97 -19.25 -3.35
CA LYS A 17 -19.10 -19.15 -4.27
C LYS A 17 -19.13 -17.79 -4.96
N TYR A 18 -19.60 -17.78 -6.21
CA TYR A 18 -19.90 -16.56 -6.95
C TYR A 18 -21.33 -16.63 -7.49
N GLN A 19 -22.13 -15.58 -7.26
CA GLN A 19 -23.55 -15.55 -7.68
C GLN A 19 -24.37 -16.76 -7.18
N GLY A 20 -24.06 -17.24 -5.97
CA GLY A 20 -24.73 -18.36 -5.31
C GLY A 20 -24.23 -19.76 -5.69
N GLU A 21 -23.33 -19.90 -6.65
CA GLU A 21 -22.81 -21.18 -7.15
C GLU A 21 -21.34 -21.37 -6.78
N LYS A 22 -20.92 -22.64 -6.60
CA LYS A 22 -19.51 -22.98 -6.34
C LYS A 22 -18.68 -22.61 -7.57
N ASP A 23 -17.64 -21.81 -7.38
CA ASP A 23 -16.77 -21.40 -8.47
C ASP A 23 -15.53 -22.29 -8.55
N LYS A 24 -15.23 -22.81 -9.74
CA LYS A 24 -14.08 -23.71 -9.95
C LYS A 24 -12.71 -23.05 -9.73
N TYR A 25 -12.64 -21.72 -9.64
CA TYR A 25 -11.40 -20.97 -9.46
C TYR A 25 -11.30 -20.25 -8.12
N ILE A 26 -12.29 -20.43 -7.22
CA ILE A 26 -12.29 -19.81 -5.89
C ILE A 26 -12.23 -20.93 -4.85
N VAL A 27 -11.27 -20.85 -3.96
CA VAL A 27 -11.13 -21.78 -2.83
C VAL A 27 -12.03 -21.31 -1.69
N GLU A 28 -12.55 -22.25 -0.90
CA GLU A 28 -13.34 -21.94 0.29
C GLU A 28 -12.44 -21.46 1.43
N GLY A 29 -12.95 -20.61 2.32
CA GLY A 29 -12.21 -20.12 3.49
C GLY A 29 -11.06 -19.15 3.20
N LEU A 30 -11.18 -18.28 2.18
CA LEU A 30 -10.17 -17.24 1.89
C LEU A 30 -10.06 -16.19 3.00
N LEU A 31 -11.19 -15.84 3.63
CA LEU A 31 -11.24 -14.94 4.78
C LEU A 31 -12.06 -15.56 5.90
N ASP A 32 -11.63 -15.32 7.13
CA ASP A 32 -12.49 -15.53 8.29
C ASP A 32 -13.36 -14.30 8.51
N ILE A 33 -14.53 -14.32 7.89
CA ILE A 33 -15.51 -13.23 7.96
C ILE A 33 -16.86 -13.76 8.42
N GLN A 34 -17.50 -13.02 9.32
CA GLN A 34 -18.84 -13.29 9.81
C GLN A 34 -19.91 -13.00 8.75
N ALA A 35 -21.02 -13.76 8.79
CA ALA A 35 -22.14 -13.56 7.88
C ALA A 35 -22.95 -12.30 8.24
N ASP A 36 -23.17 -12.10 9.54
CA ASP A 36 -23.98 -11.01 10.07
C ASP A 36 -23.09 -9.91 10.68
N PRO A 37 -23.40 -8.62 10.46
CA PRO A 37 -22.66 -7.53 11.05
C PRO A 37 -22.94 -7.41 12.55
N MET A 38 -21.92 -7.04 13.33
CA MET A 38 -22.08 -6.72 14.77
C MET A 38 -23.01 -5.54 15.01
N ILE A 39 -23.01 -4.56 14.10
CA ILE A 39 -23.83 -3.36 14.17
C ILE A 39 -24.07 -2.84 12.74
N LYS A 40 -25.22 -2.22 12.53
CA LYS A 40 -25.58 -1.53 11.28
C LYS A 40 -26.09 -0.15 11.62
N GLU A 41 -25.59 0.85 10.90
CA GLU A 41 -26.10 2.21 10.95
C GLU A 41 -26.55 2.64 9.55
N GLU A 42 -27.65 3.37 9.50
CA GLU A 42 -28.12 4.07 8.30
C GLU A 42 -27.84 5.56 8.47
N TYR A 43 -27.79 6.27 7.36
CA TYR A 43 -27.53 7.70 7.35
C TYR A 43 -28.29 8.36 6.20
N GLU A 44 -28.65 9.63 6.40
CA GLU A 44 -29.36 10.47 5.45
C GLU A 44 -28.37 11.23 4.55
N LEU A 45 -28.70 11.38 3.27
CA LEU A 45 -27.87 12.12 2.33
C LEU A 45 -28.09 13.63 2.48
N GLY A 46 -27.01 14.39 2.32
CA GLY A 46 -27.04 15.85 2.36
C GLY A 46 -26.81 16.47 3.74
N ASP A 47 -26.63 15.66 4.80
CA ASP A 47 -26.29 16.14 6.14
C ASP A 47 -24.94 15.57 6.62
N LEU A 48 -23.91 16.43 6.61
CA LEU A 48 -22.59 16.13 7.15
C LEU A 48 -22.63 15.72 8.63
N THR A 49 -23.56 16.28 9.41
CA THR A 49 -23.75 15.94 10.82
C THR A 49 -24.23 14.51 10.96
N ASP A 50 -25.14 14.07 10.08
CA ASP A 50 -25.66 12.72 10.12
C ASP A 50 -24.60 11.68 9.69
N TYR A 51 -23.79 11.98 8.68
CA TYR A 51 -22.61 11.16 8.36
C TYR A 51 -21.69 11.01 9.58
N LYS A 52 -21.35 12.12 10.24
CA LYS A 52 -20.53 12.07 11.44
C LYS A 52 -21.23 11.28 12.55
N ARG A 53 -22.54 11.43 12.74
CA ARG A 53 -23.32 10.72 13.75
C ARG A 53 -23.27 9.20 13.55
N ALA A 54 -23.50 8.72 12.33
CA ALA A 54 -23.42 7.31 11.98
C ALA A 54 -22.01 6.73 12.26
N ALA A 55 -20.95 7.42 11.81
CA ALA A 55 -19.58 6.99 12.07
C ALA A 55 -19.22 6.97 13.56
N ASN A 56 -19.68 7.98 14.31
CA ASN A 56 -19.45 8.08 15.77
C ASN A 56 -20.22 7.02 16.58
N ARG A 57 -21.34 6.47 16.06
CA ARG A 57 -22.02 5.35 16.71
C ARG A 57 -21.23 4.06 16.56
N LEU A 58 -20.73 3.78 15.34
CA LEU A 58 -19.92 2.59 15.09
C LEU A 58 -18.63 2.57 15.90
N GLN A 59 -17.91 3.69 16.01
CA GLN A 59 -16.63 3.71 16.76
C GLN A 59 -16.77 3.40 18.27
N LYS A 60 -17.98 3.50 18.83
CA LYS A 60 -18.23 3.19 20.25
C LYS A 60 -18.30 1.68 20.52
N VAL A 61 -18.47 0.88 19.47
CA VAL A 61 -18.54 -0.57 19.58
C VAL A 61 -17.12 -1.14 19.56
N LYS A 62 -16.77 -1.91 20.59
CA LYS A 62 -15.47 -2.59 20.67
C LYS A 62 -15.47 -3.84 19.80
N GLY A 63 -14.29 -4.20 19.29
CA GLY A 63 -14.10 -5.44 18.52
C GLY A 63 -14.51 -5.36 17.05
N ILE A 64 -14.71 -4.17 16.48
CA ILE A 64 -14.91 -4.02 15.04
C ILE A 64 -13.56 -4.15 14.33
N ASP A 65 -13.42 -5.20 13.50
CA ASP A 65 -12.22 -5.40 12.66
C ASP A 65 -12.21 -4.54 11.40
N ILE A 66 -13.39 -4.31 10.80
CA ILE A 66 -13.56 -3.50 9.60
C ILE A 66 -15.01 -3.01 9.44
N VAL A 67 -15.20 -1.83 8.87
CA VAL A 67 -16.52 -1.32 8.45
C VAL A 67 -16.67 -1.36 6.94
N ILE A 68 -17.80 -1.87 6.44
CA ILE A 68 -18.18 -1.80 5.03
C ILE A 68 -19.24 -0.71 4.86
N ALA A 69 -18.98 0.27 4.00
CA ALA A 69 -19.89 1.39 3.76
C ALA A 69 -20.24 1.49 2.28
N LEU A 70 -21.53 1.66 1.97
CA LEU A 70 -21.96 2.06 0.63
C LEU A 70 -21.88 3.59 0.53
N ILE A 71 -21.33 4.12 -0.55
CA ILE A 71 -21.12 5.56 -0.75
C ILE A 71 -21.78 6.00 -2.08
N PRO A 72 -22.55 7.10 -2.11
CA PRO A 72 -23.09 7.66 -3.34
C PRO A 72 -22.00 7.94 -4.37
N ASP A 73 -22.29 7.80 -5.66
CA ASP A 73 -21.29 7.97 -6.71
C ASP A 73 -20.93 9.45 -7.00
N SER A 74 -21.65 10.41 -6.42
CA SER A 74 -21.36 11.84 -6.57
C SER A 74 -20.13 12.23 -5.74
N ILE A 75 -19.14 12.85 -6.39
CA ILE A 75 -17.92 13.38 -5.78
C ILE A 75 -18.23 14.76 -5.18
N ASP A 76 -19.20 14.81 -4.28
CA ASP A 76 -19.35 16.01 -3.46
C ASP A 76 -18.23 16.01 -2.41
N GLU A 77 -17.52 17.14 -2.25
CA GLU A 77 -16.51 17.27 -1.19
C GLU A 77 -17.14 17.05 0.20
N ASP A 78 -18.45 17.35 0.30
CA ASP A 78 -19.29 17.12 1.48
C ASP A 78 -19.88 15.70 1.55
N GLY A 79 -19.48 14.78 0.67
CA GLY A 79 -19.93 13.39 0.68
C GLY A 79 -19.45 12.59 1.91
N PRO A 80 -20.08 11.43 2.20
CA PRO A 80 -19.80 10.67 3.42
C PRO A 80 -18.40 10.04 3.47
N TYR A 81 -17.69 9.96 2.34
CA TYR A 81 -16.37 9.30 2.25
C TYR A 81 -15.34 9.90 3.23
N ASN A 82 -15.15 11.23 3.19
CA ASN A 82 -14.14 11.91 4.01
C ASN A 82 -14.48 11.82 5.51
N PRO A 83 -15.69 12.16 5.99
CA PRO A 83 -16.06 12.01 7.40
C PRO A 83 -15.90 10.59 7.92
N PHE A 84 -16.35 9.59 7.16
CA PHE A 84 -16.23 8.19 7.54
C PHE A 84 -14.77 7.75 7.67
N LYS A 85 -13.95 8.02 6.64
CA LYS A 85 -12.53 7.68 6.65
C LYS A 85 -11.81 8.34 7.84
N THR A 86 -12.02 9.63 8.06
CA THR A 86 -11.33 10.38 9.11
C THR A 86 -11.73 9.92 10.51
N ILE A 87 -13.02 9.72 10.77
CA ILE A 87 -13.49 9.28 12.09
C ILE A 87 -12.99 7.88 12.40
N TRP A 88 -13.14 6.93 11.47
CA TRP A 88 -12.73 5.56 11.71
C TRP A 88 -11.20 5.38 11.74
N ALA A 89 -10.43 6.15 10.96
CA ALA A 89 -8.97 6.15 11.07
C ALA A 89 -8.51 6.64 12.45
N LYS A 90 -9.12 7.71 13.00
CA LYS A 90 -8.85 8.18 14.37
C LYS A 90 -9.20 7.14 15.43
N ALA A 91 -10.29 6.40 15.21
CA ALA A 91 -10.70 5.30 16.06
C ALA A 91 -9.91 3.99 15.81
N ASN A 92 -8.94 4.00 14.88
CA ASN A 92 -8.14 2.85 14.50
C ASN A 92 -8.96 1.67 13.93
N ILE A 93 -10.07 1.98 13.26
CA ILE A 93 -11.02 1.05 12.64
C ILE A 93 -10.87 1.12 11.11
N PRO A 94 -10.39 0.04 10.46
CA PRO A 94 -10.31 -0.03 9.01
C PRO A 94 -11.68 0.08 8.34
N SER A 95 -11.69 0.54 7.09
CA SER A 95 -12.94 0.71 6.34
C SER A 95 -12.82 0.45 4.83
N GLN A 96 -13.83 -0.25 4.31
CA GLN A 96 -14.00 -0.56 2.90
C GLN A 96 -15.24 0.15 2.36
N MET A 97 -15.01 1.23 1.63
CA MET A 97 -16.06 1.95 0.91
C MET A 97 -16.34 1.26 -0.42
N ILE A 98 -17.61 1.16 -0.78
CA ILE A 98 -18.11 0.56 -2.02
C ILE A 98 -19.08 1.55 -2.65
N SER A 99 -18.86 1.89 -3.92
CA SER A 99 -19.73 2.86 -4.60
C SER A 99 -21.12 2.26 -4.89
N MET A 100 -22.16 3.10 -4.97
CA MET A 100 -23.51 2.64 -5.29
C MET A 100 -23.59 1.93 -6.64
N LYS A 101 -22.92 2.44 -7.68
CA LYS A 101 -22.75 1.72 -8.97
C LYS A 101 -22.20 0.31 -8.80
N THR A 102 -21.21 0.12 -7.93
CA THR A 102 -20.63 -1.21 -7.68
C THR A 102 -21.62 -2.12 -6.94
N ALA A 103 -22.33 -1.57 -5.96
CA ALA A 103 -23.38 -2.30 -5.24
C ALA A 103 -24.52 -2.76 -6.16
N GLU A 104 -24.91 -1.93 -7.13
CA GLU A 104 -25.91 -2.29 -8.14
C GLU A 104 -25.49 -3.50 -8.99
N LEU A 105 -24.20 -3.63 -9.33
CA LEU A 105 -23.69 -4.79 -10.06
C LEU A 105 -23.92 -6.09 -9.26
N PHE A 106 -23.78 -6.05 -7.94
CA PHE A 106 -24.03 -7.21 -7.07
C PHE A 106 -25.52 -7.53 -6.96
N VAL A 107 -26.39 -6.51 -6.95
CA VAL A 107 -27.85 -6.72 -6.96
C VAL A 107 -28.32 -7.37 -8.26
N ARG A 108 -27.77 -6.94 -9.40
CA ARG A 108 -28.10 -7.50 -10.73
C ARG A 108 -27.57 -8.92 -10.92
N GLY A 109 -26.51 -9.29 -10.20
CA GLY A 109 -26.01 -10.67 -10.13
C GLY A 109 -25.68 -11.24 -11.51
N LYS A 110 -26.29 -12.37 -11.86
CA LYS A 110 -26.02 -13.13 -13.09
C LYS A 110 -26.14 -12.31 -14.39
N SER A 111 -26.96 -11.26 -14.42
CA SER A 111 -27.12 -10.45 -15.63
C SER A 111 -25.88 -9.63 -16.00
N GLU A 112 -24.95 -9.41 -15.06
CA GLU A 112 -23.69 -8.69 -15.30
C GLU A 112 -22.54 -9.61 -15.76
N GLY A 113 -22.82 -10.91 -15.94
CA GLY A 113 -21.81 -11.91 -16.28
C GLY A 113 -20.67 -11.95 -15.27
N ASN A 114 -19.43 -12.01 -15.75
CA ASN A 114 -18.22 -12.09 -14.90
C ASN A 114 -17.67 -10.72 -14.47
N LYS A 115 -18.31 -9.61 -14.84
CA LYS A 115 -17.77 -8.27 -14.57
C LYS A 115 -17.64 -8.00 -13.06
N SER A 116 -18.67 -8.32 -12.29
CA SER A 116 -18.69 -8.10 -10.84
C SER A 116 -17.68 -8.97 -10.09
N LYS A 117 -17.23 -10.10 -10.68
CA LYS A 117 -16.19 -10.95 -10.12
C LYS A 117 -14.85 -10.21 -9.93
N TYR A 118 -14.45 -9.39 -10.91
CA TYR A 118 -13.22 -8.60 -10.81
C TYR A 118 -13.29 -7.55 -9.71
N TYR A 119 -14.47 -6.96 -9.48
CA TYR A 119 -14.70 -6.06 -8.35
C TYR A 119 -14.59 -6.80 -7.02
N LEU A 120 -15.18 -7.99 -6.91
CA LEU A 120 -15.06 -8.83 -5.71
C LEU A 120 -13.60 -9.17 -5.41
N HIS A 121 -12.79 -9.57 -6.39
CA HIS A 121 -11.36 -9.82 -6.17
C HIS A 121 -10.66 -8.62 -5.52
N ASN A 122 -10.88 -7.40 -6.03
CA ASN A 122 -10.27 -6.20 -5.45
C ASN A 122 -10.84 -5.84 -4.08
N ILE A 123 -12.15 -6.00 -3.86
CA ILE A 123 -12.79 -5.75 -2.55
C ILE A 123 -12.26 -6.72 -1.50
N ILE A 124 -12.19 -8.01 -1.80
CA ILE A 124 -11.69 -9.04 -0.88
C ILE A 124 -10.21 -8.82 -0.57
N LEU A 125 -9.39 -8.50 -1.57
CA LEU A 125 -7.98 -8.15 -1.37
C LEU A 125 -7.83 -6.87 -0.54
N GLY A 126 -8.68 -5.87 -0.76
CA GLY A 126 -8.73 -4.65 0.03
C GLY A 126 -9.10 -4.90 1.48
N ILE A 127 -10.12 -5.73 1.73
CA ILE A 127 -10.51 -6.18 3.08
C ILE A 127 -9.36 -6.92 3.74
N LEU A 128 -8.79 -7.94 3.07
CA LEU A 128 -7.67 -8.73 3.57
C LEU A 128 -6.51 -7.84 4.03
N GLY A 129 -6.05 -6.91 3.17
CA GLY A 129 -4.95 -6.01 3.53
C GLY A 129 -5.31 -5.01 4.65
N LYS A 130 -6.57 -4.55 4.70
CA LYS A 130 -7.09 -3.67 5.76
C LYS A 130 -7.30 -4.38 7.09
N THR A 131 -7.30 -5.70 7.11
CA THR A 131 -7.35 -6.51 8.34
C THR A 131 -6.00 -7.19 8.64
N GLY A 132 -4.90 -6.76 8.00
CA GLY A 132 -3.54 -7.23 8.28
C GLY A 132 -3.14 -8.52 7.55
N GLY A 133 -4.01 -9.06 6.71
CA GLY A 133 -3.73 -10.25 5.91
C GLY A 133 -2.78 -9.99 4.74
N ILE A 134 -1.95 -10.99 4.43
CA ILE A 134 -0.92 -10.90 3.39
C ILE A 134 -1.16 -12.03 2.36
N PRO A 135 -1.59 -11.72 1.13
CA PRO A 135 -2.01 -12.74 0.16
C PRO A 135 -0.85 -13.47 -0.52
N TRP A 136 0.33 -12.85 -0.61
CA TRP A 136 1.49 -13.41 -1.29
C TRP A 136 2.79 -12.78 -0.78
N ILE A 137 3.88 -13.52 -0.98
CA ILE A 137 5.24 -13.15 -0.57
C ILE A 137 6.24 -13.51 -1.66
N VAL A 138 7.45 -12.98 -1.55
CA VAL A 138 8.61 -13.45 -2.32
C VAL A 138 9.20 -14.67 -1.62
N LYS A 139 9.52 -15.71 -2.38
CA LYS A 139 10.19 -16.90 -1.85
C LYS A 139 11.68 -16.63 -1.59
N ASP A 140 12.37 -16.15 -2.63
CA ASP A 140 13.83 -16.00 -2.66
C ASP A 140 14.19 -14.55 -2.99
N MET A 141 14.41 -13.72 -1.97
CA MET A 141 14.83 -12.32 -2.13
C MET A 141 16.37 -12.21 -2.18
N PRO A 142 16.97 -11.63 -3.23
CA PRO A 142 18.42 -11.55 -3.34
C PRO A 142 19.01 -10.46 -2.45
N GLY A 143 20.34 -10.47 -2.28
CA GLY A 143 21.09 -9.38 -1.66
C GLY A 143 21.22 -9.43 -0.13
N ASN A 144 20.83 -10.56 0.50
CA ASN A 144 20.96 -10.79 1.95
C ASN A 144 20.42 -9.62 2.79
N VAL A 145 19.20 -9.21 2.47
CA VAL A 145 18.49 -8.12 3.16
C VAL A 145 17.51 -8.74 4.14
N ASP A 146 17.47 -8.22 5.36
CA ASP A 146 16.53 -8.67 6.38
C ASP A 146 15.24 -7.83 6.37
N CYS A 147 15.40 -6.52 6.14
CA CYS A 147 14.32 -5.55 6.24
C CYS A 147 14.39 -4.50 5.13
N PHE A 148 13.23 -4.17 4.55
CA PHE A 148 13.06 -3.05 3.63
C PHE A 148 12.26 -1.93 4.29
N VAL A 149 12.72 -0.69 4.11
CA VAL A 149 12.03 0.51 4.60
C VAL A 149 11.74 1.44 3.42
N GLY A 150 10.48 1.77 3.17
CA GLY A 150 10.09 2.82 2.22
C GLY A 150 9.91 4.16 2.92
N LEU A 151 10.45 5.25 2.37
CA LEU A 151 10.32 6.60 2.92
C LEU A 151 9.80 7.58 1.86
N ASP A 152 8.72 8.30 2.19
CA ASP A 152 8.19 9.41 1.38
C ASP A 152 7.85 10.63 2.24
N VAL A 153 7.93 11.83 1.65
CA VAL A 153 7.63 13.12 2.30
C VAL A 153 6.53 13.82 1.49
N ALA A 154 5.38 14.05 2.11
CA ALA A 154 4.27 14.74 1.45
C ALA A 154 4.45 16.27 1.51
N THR A 155 4.09 16.97 0.44
CA THR A 155 3.97 18.44 0.42
C THR A 155 2.50 18.82 0.50
N VAL A 156 2.12 19.66 1.48
CA VAL A 156 0.72 20.04 1.75
C VAL A 156 0.34 21.31 1.02
N ALA A 157 1.24 22.28 1.14
CA ALA A 157 1.11 23.63 0.63
C ALA A 157 2.53 24.13 0.34
N LYS A 158 2.65 25.21 -0.43
CA LYS A 158 3.95 25.77 -0.80
C LYS A 158 4.75 26.11 0.47
N GLY A 159 5.79 25.34 0.77
CA GLY A 159 6.68 25.52 1.93
C GLY A 159 6.31 24.72 3.20
N ILE A 160 5.18 24.02 3.23
CA ILE A 160 4.78 23.14 4.36
C ILE A 160 4.84 21.68 3.89
N HIS A 161 5.70 20.91 4.52
CA HIS A 161 5.88 19.48 4.24
C HIS A 161 5.45 18.65 5.45
N TYR A 162 4.65 17.61 5.24
CA TYR A 162 4.36 16.66 6.30
C TYR A 162 5.60 15.81 6.61
N PRO A 163 5.71 15.28 7.83
CA PRO A 163 6.80 14.40 8.20
C PRO A 163 6.82 13.15 7.31
N ALA A 164 7.99 12.56 7.18
CA ALA A 164 8.17 11.36 6.39
C ALA A 164 7.26 10.22 6.85
N CYS A 165 6.58 9.58 5.90
CA CYS A 165 5.86 8.34 6.14
C CYS A 165 6.79 7.17 5.85
N SER A 166 6.78 6.17 6.73
CA SER A 166 7.58 4.97 6.58
C SER A 166 6.72 3.73 6.48
N VAL A 167 7.16 2.77 5.67
CA VAL A 167 6.57 1.42 5.57
C VAL A 167 7.68 0.40 5.69
N VAL A 168 7.42 -0.68 6.42
CA VAL A 168 8.44 -1.65 6.82
C VAL A 168 8.01 -3.03 6.37
N PHE A 169 8.93 -3.73 5.71
CA PHE A 169 8.72 -5.08 5.22
C PHE A 169 9.89 -5.98 5.62
N ASP A 170 9.61 -7.26 5.85
CA ASP A 170 10.67 -8.26 5.95
C ASP A 170 11.25 -8.61 4.57
N LYS A 171 12.26 -9.48 4.57
CA LYS A 171 12.91 -9.99 3.35
C LYS A 171 11.97 -10.67 2.34
N TYR A 172 10.84 -11.20 2.79
CA TYR A 172 9.85 -11.84 1.93
C TYR A 172 8.81 -10.85 1.40
N GLY A 173 8.89 -9.57 1.81
CA GLY A 173 7.93 -8.53 1.48
C GLY A 173 6.65 -8.60 2.30
N ARG A 174 6.66 -9.28 3.47
CA ARG A 174 5.56 -9.22 4.42
C ARG A 174 5.61 -7.89 5.16
N LEU A 175 4.46 -7.23 5.27
CA LEU A 175 4.36 -5.97 6.01
C LEU A 175 4.60 -6.23 7.51
N LEU A 176 5.53 -5.47 8.09
CA LEU A 176 5.73 -5.38 9.54
C LEU A 176 4.92 -4.21 10.11
N GLY A 177 4.75 -3.16 9.32
CA GLY A 177 3.81 -2.08 9.59
C GLY A 177 4.16 -0.82 8.81
N PHE A 178 3.40 0.23 9.06
CA PHE A 178 3.74 1.59 8.62
C PHE A 178 3.69 2.54 9.80
N TYR A 179 4.50 3.60 9.73
CA TYR A 179 4.55 4.65 10.73
C TYR A 179 4.37 6.02 10.07
N LYS A 180 3.34 6.74 10.54
CA LYS A 180 3.06 8.13 10.19
C LYS A 180 3.31 9.01 11.42
N PRO A 181 4.34 9.88 11.41
CA PRO A 181 4.61 10.77 12.53
C PRO A 181 3.52 11.82 12.72
N THR A 182 3.31 12.22 13.97
CA THR A 182 2.30 13.22 14.39
C THR A 182 2.74 14.67 14.11
N THR A 183 4.04 14.95 14.17
CA THR A 183 4.56 16.33 14.12
C THR A 183 4.88 16.77 12.69
N PRO A 184 4.31 17.89 12.18
CA PRO A 184 4.71 18.53 10.93
C PRO A 184 6.22 18.86 10.88
N GLN A 185 6.81 18.94 9.68
CA GLN A 185 8.16 19.47 9.49
C GLN A 185 8.17 20.65 8.50
N GLN A 186 9.25 21.42 8.46
CA GLN A 186 9.47 22.41 7.41
C GLN A 186 10.52 21.89 6.43
N GLY A 187 10.23 21.97 5.14
CA GLY A 187 11.11 21.51 4.05
C GLY A 187 11.02 20.02 3.71
N GLU A 188 11.61 19.65 2.57
CA GLU A 188 11.63 18.27 2.05
C GLU A 188 12.59 17.35 2.80
N LYS A 189 13.61 17.92 3.47
CA LYS A 189 14.62 17.17 4.21
C LYS A 189 14.05 16.68 5.54
N ILE A 190 14.09 15.37 5.76
CA ILE A 190 13.66 14.76 7.02
C ILE A 190 14.64 15.16 8.13
N THR A 191 14.10 15.66 9.25
CA THR A 191 14.92 16.02 10.41
C THR A 191 15.47 14.76 11.11
N THR A 192 16.64 14.88 11.74
CA THR A 192 17.29 13.75 12.46
C THR A 192 16.41 13.18 13.58
N ARG A 193 15.62 14.01 14.25
CA ARG A 193 14.64 13.57 15.26
C ARG A 193 13.55 12.67 14.65
N ILE A 194 13.01 13.06 13.49
CA ILE A 194 11.99 12.25 12.80
C ILE A 194 12.61 10.95 12.26
N LEU A 195 13.85 11.00 11.76
CA LEU A 195 14.57 9.79 11.35
C LEU A 195 14.75 8.84 12.54
N GLN A 196 15.18 9.35 13.69
CA GLN A 196 15.28 8.57 14.93
C GLN A 196 13.95 7.87 15.26
N ASP A 197 12.85 8.63 15.33
CA ASP A 197 11.54 8.07 15.64
C ASP A 197 11.14 6.98 14.63
N ILE A 198 11.36 7.21 13.33
CA ILE A 198 11.05 6.24 12.27
C ILE A 198 11.86 4.96 12.45
N PHE A 199 13.18 5.05 12.59
CA PHE A 199 14.04 3.87 12.62
C PHE A 199 13.96 3.12 13.95
N ASP A 200 13.65 3.80 15.06
CA ASP A 200 13.35 3.12 16.32
C ASP A 200 12.08 2.26 16.17
N GLN A 201 11.02 2.80 15.55
CA GLN A 201 9.81 2.00 15.26
C GLN A 201 10.07 0.84 14.29
N VAL A 202 10.92 1.04 13.28
CA VAL A 202 11.35 -0.03 12.37
C VAL A 202 12.01 -1.16 13.15
N ILE A 203 12.99 -0.84 13.99
CA ILE A 203 13.74 -1.83 14.77
C ILE A 203 12.82 -2.57 15.73
N PHE A 204 12.01 -1.85 16.52
CA PHE A 204 11.08 -2.47 17.46
C PHE A 204 10.09 -3.39 16.74
N SER A 205 9.53 -2.98 15.60
CA SER A 205 8.61 -3.82 14.83
C SER A 205 9.26 -5.10 14.30
N TYR A 206 10.56 -5.06 13.99
CA TYR A 206 11.31 -6.21 13.53
C TYR A 206 11.66 -7.13 14.71
N GLU A 207 12.17 -6.57 15.81
CA GLU A 207 12.48 -7.30 17.04
C GLU A 207 11.24 -7.98 17.64
N ASP A 208 10.10 -7.31 17.69
CA ASP A 208 8.84 -7.86 18.19
C ASP A 208 8.42 -9.10 17.40
N ARG A 209 8.72 -9.16 16.09
CA ARG A 209 8.35 -10.29 15.24
C ARG A 209 9.39 -11.41 15.23
N TYR A 210 10.68 -11.09 15.32
CA TYR A 210 11.76 -12.04 15.10
C TYR A 210 12.62 -12.34 16.34
N GLY A 211 12.46 -11.58 17.41
CA GLY A 211 13.24 -11.71 18.65
C GLY A 211 14.70 -11.25 18.53
N GLU A 212 15.08 -10.65 17.39
CA GLU A 212 16.42 -10.13 17.12
C GLU A 212 16.35 -8.88 16.22
N MET A 213 17.42 -8.10 16.20
CA MET A 213 17.56 -6.94 15.31
C MET A 213 17.88 -7.36 13.88
N PRO A 214 17.44 -6.58 12.86
CA PRO A 214 17.86 -6.83 11.48
C PRO A 214 19.36 -6.57 11.35
N LYS A 215 20.08 -7.41 10.59
CA LYS A 215 21.51 -7.24 10.33
C LYS A 215 21.75 -6.38 9.10
N ASN A 216 20.85 -6.40 8.12
CA ASN A 216 20.94 -5.58 6.91
C ASN A 216 19.58 -4.94 6.54
N VAL A 217 19.58 -3.61 6.42
CA VAL A 217 18.40 -2.80 6.09
C VAL A 217 18.57 -2.08 4.75
N VAL A 218 17.61 -2.27 3.84
CA VAL A 218 17.55 -1.49 2.59
C VAL A 218 16.47 -0.42 2.66
N ILE A 219 16.87 0.83 2.46
CA ILE A 219 16.00 2.01 2.50
C ILE A 219 15.70 2.45 1.07
N HIS A 220 14.42 2.50 0.71
CA HIS A 220 13.92 3.06 -0.54
C HIS A 220 13.33 4.46 -0.30
N ARG A 221 14.00 5.51 -0.79
CA ARG A 221 13.51 6.89 -0.72
C ARG A 221 12.75 7.25 -2.01
N ASP A 222 11.52 7.75 -1.90
CA ASP A 222 10.85 8.38 -3.06
C ASP A 222 11.46 9.77 -3.31
N GLY A 223 12.09 9.94 -4.48
CA GLY A 223 12.86 11.14 -4.81
C GLY A 223 14.30 11.09 -4.32
N PHE A 224 14.90 12.26 -4.11
CA PHE A 224 16.28 12.40 -3.66
C PHE A 224 16.41 12.16 -2.16
N SER A 225 17.47 11.47 -1.76
CA SER A 225 17.84 11.37 -0.35
C SER A 225 18.82 12.50 -0.01
N ASN A 226 18.31 13.58 0.57
CA ASN A 226 19.11 14.74 1.02
C ASN A 226 19.25 14.79 2.56
N GLU A 227 18.86 13.71 3.23
CA GLU A 227 18.97 13.54 4.67
C GLU A 227 20.45 13.49 5.14
N ASN A 228 20.68 13.54 6.45
CA ASN A 228 22.03 13.58 7.00
C ASN A 228 22.71 12.19 6.94
N ASP A 229 23.70 12.04 6.07
CA ASP A 229 24.44 10.79 5.90
C ASP A 229 25.26 10.38 7.13
N ASP A 230 25.80 11.34 7.90
CA ASP A 230 26.49 11.05 9.17
C ASP A 230 25.53 10.47 10.20
N TRP A 231 24.28 10.93 10.20
CA TRP A 231 23.26 10.41 11.11
C TRP A 231 22.99 8.93 10.84
N TYR A 232 22.80 8.54 9.58
CA TYR A 232 22.61 7.14 9.22
C TYR A 232 23.81 6.27 9.63
N ARG A 233 25.03 6.72 9.32
CA ARG A 233 26.26 6.00 9.70
C ARG A 233 26.34 5.78 11.21
N ASN A 234 26.09 6.82 11.99
CA ASN A 234 26.19 6.74 13.45
C ASN A 234 25.07 5.89 14.05
N TYR A 235 23.83 6.06 13.58
CA TYR A 235 22.67 5.34 14.10
C TYR A 235 22.76 3.83 13.86
N PHE A 236 23.07 3.42 12.63
CA PHE A 236 23.18 2.00 12.26
C PHE A 236 24.50 1.39 12.74
N GLY A 237 25.61 2.13 12.66
CA GLY A 237 26.92 1.69 13.15
C GLY A 237 26.93 1.40 14.65
N ALA A 238 26.28 2.25 15.47
CA ALA A 238 26.15 2.01 16.91
C ALA A 238 25.36 0.74 17.26
N LYS A 239 24.57 0.22 16.31
CA LYS A 239 23.74 -0.98 16.46
C LYS A 239 24.30 -2.19 15.73
N GLY A 240 25.43 -2.05 15.03
CA GLY A 240 26.01 -3.12 14.21
C GLY A 240 25.13 -3.55 13.04
N ILE A 241 24.32 -2.63 12.50
CA ILE A 241 23.41 -2.89 11.37
C ILE A 241 24.05 -2.36 10.09
N GLU A 242 24.11 -3.20 9.06
CA GLU A 242 24.45 -2.77 7.69
C GLU A 242 23.25 -2.08 7.04
N TYR A 243 23.51 -1.07 6.21
CA TYR A 243 22.42 -0.38 5.52
C TYR A 243 22.78 0.04 4.09
N SER A 244 21.76 0.13 3.24
CA SER A 244 21.85 0.69 1.90
C SER A 244 20.74 1.71 1.65
N ILE A 245 21.05 2.81 0.97
CA ILE A 245 20.07 3.85 0.60
C ILE A 245 19.92 3.87 -0.91
N ILE A 246 18.71 3.61 -1.37
CA ILE A 246 18.32 3.56 -2.78
C ILE A 246 17.26 4.62 -3.05
N GLU A 247 17.53 5.51 -3.99
CA GLU A 247 16.57 6.47 -4.50
C GLU A 247 15.71 5.82 -5.58
N VAL A 248 14.39 5.92 -5.44
CA VAL A 248 13.41 5.40 -6.40
C VAL A 248 12.65 6.59 -6.99
N ARG A 249 13.00 6.96 -8.22
CA ARG A 249 12.45 8.15 -8.91
C ARG A 249 11.41 7.77 -9.95
N LYS A 250 10.16 8.17 -9.68
CA LYS A 250 8.97 7.82 -10.48
C LYS A 250 8.77 8.67 -11.73
N ASN A 251 9.29 9.89 -11.77
CA ASN A 251 9.12 10.81 -12.90
C ASN A 251 10.45 10.98 -13.63
N VAL A 252 10.56 10.36 -14.80
CA VAL A 252 11.73 10.49 -15.68
C VAL A 252 11.29 10.81 -17.09
N SER A 253 12.07 11.67 -17.75
CA SER A 253 11.87 12.02 -19.16
C SER A 253 12.35 10.90 -20.10
N SER A 254 13.22 10.01 -19.61
CA SER A 254 13.80 8.92 -20.40
C SER A 254 12.81 7.77 -20.61
N LYS A 255 12.83 7.22 -21.83
CA LYS A 255 12.11 6.00 -22.22
C LYS A 255 13.10 4.89 -22.55
N LEU A 256 12.64 3.65 -22.44
CA LEU A 256 13.38 2.48 -22.91
C LEU A 256 12.65 1.89 -24.12
N ILE A 257 13.42 1.51 -25.13
CA ILE A 257 12.95 0.79 -26.31
C ILE A 257 13.78 -0.49 -26.47
N LEU A 258 13.18 -1.52 -27.04
CA LEU A 258 13.86 -2.73 -27.45
C LEU A 258 14.07 -2.67 -28.97
N LEU A 259 15.31 -2.82 -29.42
CA LEU A 259 15.66 -2.96 -30.84
C LEU A 259 15.95 -4.42 -31.12
N GLN A 260 15.14 -5.04 -31.97
CA GLN A 260 15.30 -6.45 -32.37
C GLN A 260 14.93 -6.60 -33.84
N ASP A 261 15.82 -7.15 -34.66
CA ASP A 261 15.62 -7.35 -36.11
C ASP A 261 15.08 -6.10 -36.83
N ASP A 262 15.72 -4.96 -36.59
CA ASP A 262 15.34 -3.62 -37.09
C ASP A 262 13.94 -3.13 -36.68
N LYS A 263 13.29 -3.80 -35.74
CA LYS A 263 11.99 -3.38 -35.17
C LYS A 263 12.18 -2.72 -33.83
N VAL A 264 11.47 -1.59 -33.67
CA VAL A 264 11.34 -0.89 -32.39
C VAL A 264 10.13 -1.45 -31.64
N MET A 265 10.37 -1.98 -30.45
CA MET A 265 9.35 -2.57 -29.61
C MET A 265 9.36 -1.98 -28.20
N ASN A 266 8.22 -2.08 -27.51
CA ASN A 266 8.18 -1.80 -26.09
C ASN A 266 8.92 -2.92 -25.34
N PRO A 267 9.84 -2.59 -24.42
CA PRO A 267 10.43 -3.58 -23.53
C PRO A 267 9.36 -4.17 -22.61
N ALA A 268 9.46 -5.47 -22.34
CA ALA A 268 8.59 -6.15 -21.39
C ALA A 268 8.93 -5.76 -19.94
N MET A 269 8.03 -6.09 -19.01
CA MET A 269 8.32 -5.97 -17.58
C MET A 269 9.58 -6.76 -17.21
N GLY A 270 10.42 -6.19 -16.35
CA GLY A 270 11.70 -6.74 -15.92
C GLY A 270 12.91 -6.29 -16.74
N TYR A 271 12.70 -5.70 -17.92
CA TYR A 271 13.81 -5.12 -18.69
C TYR A 271 14.42 -3.92 -17.97
N CYS A 272 15.74 -3.86 -17.97
CA CYS A 272 16.49 -2.77 -17.36
C CYS A 272 17.79 -2.44 -18.10
N VAL A 273 18.26 -1.21 -17.92
CA VAL A 273 19.60 -0.76 -18.34
C VAL A 273 20.26 -0.13 -17.12
N TYR A 274 21.44 -0.58 -16.72
CA TYR A 274 22.09 -0.13 -15.50
C TYR A 274 23.62 -0.17 -15.55
N ASN A 275 24.23 0.63 -14.67
CA ASN A 275 25.64 0.56 -14.31
C ASN A 275 25.75 0.28 -12.79
N ASN A 276 26.92 0.48 -12.17
CA ASN A 276 27.13 0.15 -10.76
C ASN A 276 26.28 0.96 -9.77
N ASN A 277 25.85 2.17 -10.14
CA ASN A 277 25.19 3.10 -9.22
C ASN A 277 23.79 3.50 -9.68
N LYS A 278 23.43 3.29 -10.94
CA LYS A 278 22.20 3.82 -11.54
C LYS A 278 21.59 2.82 -12.51
N GLY A 279 20.27 2.69 -12.50
CA GLY A 279 19.53 1.83 -13.41
C GLY A 279 18.14 2.33 -13.75
N TYR A 280 17.69 2.06 -14.97
CA TYR A 280 16.31 2.24 -15.41
C TYR A 280 15.63 0.88 -15.47
N LEU A 281 14.48 0.73 -14.84
CA LEU A 281 13.75 -0.53 -14.75
C LEU A 281 12.30 -0.39 -15.23
N VAL A 282 11.85 -1.31 -16.08
CA VAL A 282 10.46 -1.43 -16.48
C VAL A 282 9.72 -2.36 -15.52
N THR A 283 8.76 -1.82 -14.76
CA THR A 283 7.95 -2.58 -13.78
C THR A 283 6.50 -2.79 -14.21
N THR A 284 6.10 -2.23 -15.36
CA THR A 284 4.72 -2.24 -15.84
C THR A 284 4.58 -3.11 -17.08
N ASP A 285 3.56 -3.96 -17.10
CA ASP A 285 3.12 -4.63 -18.33
C ASP A 285 2.21 -3.71 -19.16
N MET A 286 2.63 -3.49 -20.41
CA MET A 286 1.94 -2.69 -21.42
C MET A 286 1.23 -3.54 -22.48
N LYS A 287 1.19 -4.87 -22.31
CA LYS A 287 0.43 -5.76 -23.19
C LYS A 287 -1.03 -5.30 -23.26
N ASN A 288 -1.55 -5.16 -24.48
CA ASN A 288 -2.89 -4.65 -24.78
C ASN A 288 -3.20 -3.20 -24.35
N LYS A 289 -2.20 -2.41 -23.96
CA LYS A 289 -2.35 -0.99 -23.63
C LYS A 289 -1.76 -0.12 -24.73
N LYS A 290 -2.38 1.03 -24.99
CA LYS A 290 -1.79 2.06 -25.86
C LYS A 290 -0.67 2.78 -25.11
N GLY A 291 0.47 3.00 -25.76
CA GLY A 291 1.61 3.77 -25.24
C GLY A 291 2.85 2.92 -24.93
N SER A 292 3.93 3.59 -24.51
CA SER A 292 5.20 2.97 -24.10
C SER A 292 5.35 2.99 -22.58
N PRO A 293 6.01 1.98 -21.98
CA PRO A 293 6.21 1.95 -20.54
C PRO A 293 6.97 3.19 -20.04
N ASN A 294 6.66 3.63 -18.82
CA ASN A 294 7.44 4.64 -18.12
C ASN A 294 8.35 3.91 -17.13
N PRO A 295 9.68 3.79 -17.40
CA PRO A 295 10.58 3.12 -16.48
C PRO A 295 10.67 3.89 -15.16
N ILE A 296 11.13 3.21 -14.12
CA ILE A 296 11.54 3.82 -12.85
C ILE A 296 13.04 3.99 -12.90
N LEU A 297 13.52 5.13 -12.43
CA LEU A 297 14.94 5.36 -12.25
C LEU A 297 15.34 5.04 -10.82
N VAL A 298 16.36 4.20 -10.69
CA VAL A 298 16.89 3.71 -9.44
C VAL A 298 18.33 4.19 -9.33
N GLU A 299 18.69 4.79 -8.20
CA GLU A 299 20.06 5.21 -7.93
C GLU A 299 20.50 4.73 -6.54
N LYS A 300 21.64 4.04 -6.48
CA LYS A 300 22.26 3.60 -5.24
C LYS A 300 23.10 4.75 -4.70
N LYS A 301 22.62 5.38 -3.62
CA LYS A 301 23.34 6.45 -2.94
C LYS A 301 24.48 5.90 -2.08
N CYS A 302 24.22 4.83 -1.32
CA CYS A 302 25.25 4.14 -0.54
C CYS A 302 24.87 2.68 -0.24
N GLY A 303 25.84 1.92 0.25
CA GLY A 303 25.69 0.53 0.67
C GLY A 303 26.21 -0.51 -0.34
N ASP A 304 26.31 -1.74 0.13
CA ASP A 304 27.06 -2.80 -0.55
C ASP A 304 26.21 -3.70 -1.43
N VAL A 305 24.87 -3.56 -1.38
CA VAL A 305 23.99 -4.32 -2.26
C VAL A 305 24.31 -3.97 -3.73
N SER A 306 24.45 -5.01 -4.56
CA SER A 306 24.76 -4.85 -5.98
C SER A 306 23.57 -4.23 -6.73
N MET A 307 23.85 -3.46 -7.79
CA MET A 307 22.77 -2.84 -8.58
C MET A 307 21.82 -3.89 -9.17
N ALA A 308 22.32 -5.05 -9.58
CA ALA A 308 21.50 -6.15 -10.08
C ALA A 308 20.52 -6.67 -9.02
N HIS A 309 20.99 -6.86 -7.77
CA HIS A 309 20.12 -7.26 -6.67
C HIS A 309 19.09 -6.18 -6.34
N ILE A 310 19.49 -4.91 -6.27
CA ILE A 310 18.57 -3.79 -6.00
C ILE A 310 17.45 -3.72 -7.05
N LEU A 311 17.79 -3.82 -8.34
CA LEU A 311 16.78 -3.79 -9.42
C LEU A 311 15.84 -4.99 -9.33
N THR A 312 16.37 -6.17 -8.99
CA THR A 312 15.56 -7.38 -8.79
C THR A 312 14.62 -7.23 -7.58
N GLN A 313 15.12 -6.71 -6.46
CA GLN A 313 14.33 -6.42 -5.26
C GLN A 313 13.20 -5.45 -5.58
N ILE A 314 13.49 -4.34 -6.28
CA ILE A 314 12.48 -3.35 -6.68
C ILE A 314 11.43 -3.97 -7.61
N LEU A 315 11.85 -4.78 -8.59
CA LEU A 315 10.93 -5.50 -9.46
C LEU A 315 10.00 -6.40 -8.65
N TYR A 316 10.54 -7.22 -7.75
CA TYR A 316 9.75 -8.14 -6.93
C TYR A 316 8.79 -7.39 -6.02
N LEU A 317 9.27 -6.36 -5.31
CA LEU A 317 8.46 -5.51 -4.45
C LEU A 317 7.37 -4.77 -5.23
N SER A 318 7.52 -4.47 -6.53
CA SER A 318 6.44 -3.89 -7.33
C SER A 318 5.32 -4.89 -7.66
N GLN A 319 5.61 -6.20 -7.58
CA GLN A 319 4.64 -7.27 -7.82
C GLN A 319 3.80 -7.61 -6.59
N LEU A 320 4.16 -7.11 -5.40
CA LEU A 320 3.54 -7.50 -4.14
C LEU A 320 2.32 -6.66 -3.75
N HIS A 321 1.85 -5.74 -4.59
CA HIS A 321 0.71 -4.88 -4.25
C HIS A 321 -0.55 -5.66 -3.83
N VAL A 322 -0.90 -5.62 -2.53
CA VAL A 322 -2.02 -6.37 -1.95
C VAL A 322 -3.39 -5.90 -2.42
N GLY A 323 -3.61 -4.59 -2.61
CA GLY A 323 -4.95 -4.03 -2.81
C GLY A 323 -5.63 -4.30 -4.16
N SER A 324 -4.96 -4.98 -5.09
CA SER A 324 -5.53 -5.35 -6.38
C SER A 324 -4.79 -6.52 -7.02
N THR A 325 -5.48 -7.22 -7.92
CA THR A 325 -4.84 -8.14 -8.87
C THR A 325 -3.94 -7.41 -9.87
N HIS A 326 -4.19 -6.12 -10.11
CA HIS A 326 -3.32 -5.27 -10.91
C HIS A 326 -2.09 -4.85 -10.11
N LYS A 327 -0.93 -4.98 -10.73
CA LYS A 327 0.36 -4.65 -10.12
C LYS A 327 0.58 -3.14 -10.09
N MET A 328 1.27 -2.67 -9.04
CA MET A 328 1.69 -1.29 -8.96
C MET A 328 2.95 -1.08 -9.80
N ARG A 329 3.06 0.10 -10.42
CA ARG A 329 4.30 0.52 -11.07
C ARG A 329 5.43 0.63 -10.04
N LEU A 330 5.18 1.32 -8.92
CA LEU A 330 6.17 1.52 -7.87
C LEU A 330 6.31 0.26 -6.99
N PRO A 331 7.50 -0.01 -6.43
CA PRO A 331 7.65 -1.01 -5.39
C PRO A 331 6.74 -0.67 -4.20
N ILE A 332 6.23 -1.69 -3.50
CA ILE A 332 5.34 -1.46 -2.34
C ILE A 332 5.97 -0.54 -1.28
N THR A 333 7.30 -0.48 -1.18
CA THR A 333 8.02 0.43 -0.27
C THR A 333 7.69 1.90 -0.54
N THR A 334 7.93 2.42 -1.75
CA THR A 334 7.63 3.84 -2.05
C THR A 334 6.19 4.03 -2.48
N GLY A 335 5.58 3.03 -3.11
CA GLY A 335 4.18 3.08 -3.51
C GLY A 335 3.21 3.18 -2.34
N TYR A 336 3.48 2.49 -1.22
CA TYR A 336 2.62 2.60 -0.03
C TYR A 336 2.92 3.87 0.76
N ALA A 337 4.18 4.28 0.87
CA ALA A 337 4.53 5.56 1.45
C ALA A 337 3.82 6.73 0.72
N ASP A 338 3.83 6.75 -0.62
CA ASP A 338 3.10 7.73 -1.44
C ASP A 338 1.58 7.68 -1.22
N LYS A 339 0.99 6.49 -1.08
CA LYS A 339 -0.44 6.33 -0.76
C LYS A 339 -0.78 6.87 0.63
N ILE A 340 0.07 6.65 1.64
CA ILE A 340 -0.11 7.19 3.00
C ILE A 340 -0.02 8.71 2.96
N CYS A 341 0.98 9.25 2.27
CA CYS A 341 1.18 10.68 2.07
C CYS A 341 -0.07 11.35 1.44
N LYS A 342 -0.66 10.73 0.42
CA LYS A 342 -1.86 11.24 -0.27
C LYS A 342 -3.15 11.10 0.54
N ASN A 343 -3.24 10.08 1.40
CA ASN A 343 -4.42 9.79 2.20
C ASN A 343 -4.18 10.06 3.69
N ARG A 344 -3.37 11.08 4.00
CA ARG A 344 -2.82 11.29 5.35
C ARG A 344 -3.89 11.34 6.44
N ASP A 345 -5.01 12.01 6.17
CA ASP A 345 -6.12 12.18 7.12
C ASP A 345 -6.93 10.89 7.36
N PHE A 346 -6.75 9.90 6.49
CA PHE A 346 -7.48 8.63 6.48
C PHE A 346 -6.65 7.46 7.02
N VAL A 347 -5.47 7.76 7.57
CA VAL A 347 -4.52 6.79 8.10
C VAL A 347 -4.21 7.12 9.56
N PRO A 348 -4.20 6.15 10.49
CA PRO A 348 -3.80 6.35 11.88
C PRO A 348 -2.39 6.95 12.00
N GLU A 349 -2.12 7.65 13.10
CA GLU A 349 -0.86 8.36 13.32
C GLU A 349 -0.28 8.10 14.71
N GLY A 350 1.03 8.30 14.83
CA GLY A 350 1.74 8.19 16.11
C GLY A 350 1.97 6.76 16.59
N LYS A 351 1.69 5.75 15.78
CA LYS A 351 1.98 4.34 16.08
C LYS A 351 2.24 3.53 14.81
N MET A 352 2.91 2.38 15.00
CA MET A 352 3.03 1.35 13.99
C MET A 352 1.69 0.60 13.85
N ASP A 353 1.25 0.36 12.61
CA ASP A 353 0.07 -0.47 12.32
C ASP A 353 0.34 -1.33 11.09
N ASP A 354 -0.10 -2.58 11.10
CA ASP A 354 0.07 -3.55 10.01
C ASP A 354 -1.19 -3.72 9.17
N ARG A 355 -2.24 -2.95 9.45
CA ARG A 355 -3.49 -2.93 8.67
C ARG A 355 -3.47 -1.79 7.67
N LEU A 356 -3.60 -2.09 6.38
CA LEU A 356 -3.37 -1.10 5.32
C LEU A 356 -4.60 -0.20 5.05
N PHE A 357 -4.85 0.78 5.93
CA PHE A 357 -6.01 1.71 5.87
C PHE A 357 -6.20 2.44 4.52
N PHE A 358 -5.10 2.63 3.80
CA PHE A 358 -4.99 3.40 2.56
C PHE A 358 -5.19 2.58 1.26
N LEU A 359 -5.47 1.27 1.36
CA LEU A 359 -5.73 0.45 0.15
C LEU A 359 -7.02 0.83 -0.57
#